data_AF-A0AAJ2E653-F1
#
_entry.id   AF-A0AAJ2E653-F1
#
_cell.length_a   1.000
_cell.length_b   1.000
_cell.length_c   1.000
_cell.angle_alpha   90.00
_cell.angle_beta   90.00
_cell.angle_gamma   90.00
#
_symmetry.space_group_name_H-M   'P 1'
#
loop_
_entity.id
_entity.type
_entity.pdbx_description
1 polymer ?
#
loop_
_entity_poly.entity_id
_entity_poly.type
_entity_poly.pdbx_seq_one_letter_code
_entity_poly.pdbx_strand_id
1 'polypeptide(L)'
;MIKPGSLRAALAAAIPTLAENPDKLTLFIDQGSIAATGAKSSSFEYRYVLNVLVLDYAGQADDIFIAVIDWVRAHQPDLVTNWDQRESGIAYEIDILGNSTADVSIKLQLTESVVVTVENGARTVTHVDDSQSDQQPWES
;
A
#
# COMPACT_ATOMS: atom_id res chain seq x y z
N MET A 1 -0.26 -8.37 -7.30
CA MET A 1 -0.43 -7.44 -6.16
C MET A 1 -1.07 -6.17 -6.69
N ILE A 2 -2.05 -5.62 -5.98
CA ILE A 2 -2.89 -4.48 -6.39
C ILE A 2 -2.39 -3.20 -5.73
N LYS A 3 -2.14 -3.25 -4.42
CA LYS A 3 -1.94 -2.06 -3.59
C LYS A 3 -0.75 -1.16 -3.98
N PRO A 4 0.44 -1.70 -4.33
CA PRO A 4 1.56 -0.85 -4.76
C PRO A 4 1.23 -0.03 -6.02
N GLY A 5 0.53 -0.64 -6.98
CA GLY A 5 0.13 0.02 -8.22
C GLY A 5 -0.92 1.11 -7.98
N SER A 6 -1.92 0.81 -7.14
CA SER A 6 -2.98 1.78 -6.83
C SER A 6 -2.45 2.96 -6.01
N LEU A 7 -1.52 2.75 -5.07
CA LEU A 7 -0.89 3.85 -4.33
C LEU A 7 -0.06 4.74 -5.24
N ARG A 8 0.73 4.17 -6.16
CA ARG A 8 1.47 4.95 -7.17
C ARG A 8 0.51 5.84 -7.98
N ALA A 9 -0.62 5.28 -8.42
CA ALA A 9 -1.63 6.03 -9.18
C ALA A 9 -2.26 7.16 -8.35
N ALA A 10 -2.55 6.90 -7.06
CA ALA A 10 -3.10 7.91 -6.16
C ALA A 10 -2.12 9.07 -5.92
N LEU A 11 -0.83 8.77 -5.70
CA LEU A 11 0.22 9.78 -5.54
C LEU A 11 0.40 10.62 -6.81
N ALA A 12 0.44 9.99 -7.98
CA ALA A 12 0.55 10.69 -9.26
C ALA A 12 -0.67 11.58 -9.55
N ALA A 13 -1.87 11.15 -9.16
CA ALA A 13 -3.09 11.93 -9.31
C ALA A 13 -3.15 13.14 -8.35
N ALA A 14 -2.68 12.97 -7.11
CA ALA A 14 -2.66 14.03 -6.11
C ALA A 14 -1.53 15.04 -6.33
N ILE A 15 -0.40 14.60 -6.90
CA ILE A 15 0.83 15.40 -7.02
C ILE A 15 1.29 15.40 -8.48
N PRO A 16 0.88 16.40 -9.29
CA PRO A 16 1.15 16.45 -10.72
C PRO A 16 2.64 16.32 -11.09
N THR A 17 3.54 16.88 -10.28
CA THR A 17 4.98 16.82 -10.53
C THR A 17 5.54 15.40 -10.49
N LEU A 18 4.91 14.48 -9.74
CA LEU A 18 5.27 13.05 -9.73
C LEU A 18 4.73 12.31 -10.96
N ALA A 19 3.59 12.73 -11.50
CA ALA A 19 3.08 12.20 -12.77
C ALA A 19 3.97 12.61 -13.95
N GLU A 20 4.45 13.85 -13.95
CA GLU A 20 5.36 14.39 -14.96
C GLU A 20 6.77 13.78 -14.89
N ASN A 21 7.20 13.37 -13.69
CA ASN A 21 8.54 12.85 -13.43
C ASN A 21 8.48 11.48 -12.73
N PRO A 22 8.05 10.41 -13.42
CA PRO A 22 7.79 9.11 -12.79
C PRO A 22 9.03 8.48 -12.15
N ASP A 23 10.23 8.83 -12.62
CA ASP A 23 11.52 8.35 -12.08
C ASP A 23 11.81 8.90 -10.68
N LYS A 24 11.18 10.03 -10.30
CA LYS A 24 11.27 10.58 -8.94
C LYS A 24 10.41 9.83 -7.93
N LEU A 25 9.55 8.91 -8.37
CA LEU A 25 8.69 8.11 -7.51
C LEU A 25 9.03 6.63 -7.66
N THR A 26 9.67 6.07 -6.64
CA THR A 26 9.99 4.64 -6.57
C THR A 26 9.14 3.97 -5.51
N LEU A 27 8.57 2.80 -5.84
CA LEU A 27 7.87 1.95 -4.89
C LEU A 27 8.50 0.56 -4.94
N PHE A 28 8.84 0.00 -3.78
CA PHE A 28 9.36 -1.36 -3.68
C PHE A 28 8.92 -2.00 -2.37
N ILE A 29 8.96 -3.33 -2.34
CA ILE A 29 8.54 -4.13 -1.19
C ILE A 29 9.76 -4.71 -0.51
N ASP A 30 9.80 -4.65 0.81
CA ASP A 30 10.72 -5.41 1.65
C ASP A 30 10.01 -6.02 2.87
N GLN A 31 10.78 -6.72 3.72
CA GLN A 31 10.28 -7.38 4.94
C GLN A 31 9.04 -8.28 4.72
N GLY A 32 8.99 -8.95 3.56
CA GLY A 32 7.85 -9.77 3.16
C GLY A 32 7.73 -11.07 3.96
N SER A 33 6.49 -11.42 4.30
CA SER A 33 6.10 -12.73 4.82
C SER A 33 4.76 -13.16 4.24
N ILE A 34 4.46 -14.46 4.32
CA ILE A 34 3.19 -15.03 3.87
C ILE A 34 2.47 -15.63 5.08
N ALA A 35 1.18 -15.33 5.20
CA ALA A 35 0.30 -16.00 6.14
C ALA A 35 -0.72 -16.85 5.39
N ALA A 36 -0.73 -18.15 5.67
CA ALA A 36 -1.73 -19.07 5.14
C ALA A 36 -2.46 -19.75 6.30
N THR A 37 -3.74 -20.00 6.14
CA THR A 37 -4.49 -20.89 7.03
C THR A 37 -4.30 -22.30 6.46
N GLY A 38 -4.05 -23.32 7.29
CA GLY A 38 -3.84 -24.71 6.82
C GLY A 38 -5.07 -25.38 6.17
N ALA A 39 -5.98 -24.58 5.63
CA ALA A 39 -7.12 -24.96 4.83
C ALA A 39 -6.69 -25.71 3.56
N LYS A 40 -7.67 -26.35 2.91
CA LYS A 40 -7.43 -27.14 1.69
C LYS A 40 -7.03 -26.29 0.49
N SER A 41 -7.45 -25.03 0.43
CA SER A 41 -7.06 -24.11 -0.63
C SER A 41 -5.63 -23.62 -0.40
N SER A 42 -4.92 -23.28 -1.46
CA SER A 42 -3.62 -22.60 -1.39
C SER A 42 -3.76 -21.08 -1.29
N SER A 43 -4.85 -20.59 -0.69
CA SER A 43 -5.05 -19.15 -0.47
C SER A 43 -4.14 -18.66 0.66
N PHE A 44 -3.67 -17.42 0.55
CA PHE A 44 -2.74 -16.84 1.51
C PHE A 44 -2.83 -15.30 1.50
N GLU A 45 -2.23 -14.66 2.48
CA GLU A 45 -2.09 -13.22 2.60
C GLU A 45 -0.60 -12.85 2.47
N TYR A 46 -0.30 -11.89 1.60
CA TYR A 46 0.98 -11.18 1.64
C TYR A 46 0.98 -10.21 2.82
N ARG A 47 2.07 -10.20 3.59
CA ARG A 47 2.35 -9.19 4.61
C ARG A 47 3.70 -8.59 4.32
N TYR A 48 3.79 -7.28 4.22
CA TYR A 48 5.01 -6.66 3.74
C TYR A 48 5.10 -5.19 4.12
N VAL A 49 6.31 -4.64 4.03
CA VAL A 49 6.54 -3.20 4.10
C VAL A 49 6.64 -2.66 2.68
N LEU A 50 5.73 -1.76 2.32
CA LEU A 50 5.82 -0.98 1.08
C LEU A 50 6.64 0.27 1.36
N ASN A 51 7.75 0.40 0.65
CA ASN A 51 8.60 1.58 0.66
C ASN A 51 8.19 2.47 -0.49
N VAL A 52 7.84 3.72 -0.18
CA VAL A 52 7.61 4.80 -1.14
C VAL A 52 8.76 5.77 -1.01
N LEU A 53 9.48 6.02 -2.10
CA LEU A 53 10.58 6.97 -2.16
C LEU A 53 10.24 8.06 -3.17
N VAL A 54 10.24 9.30 -2.70
CA VAL A 54 10.08 10.51 -3.49
C VAL A 54 11.38 11.28 -3.47
N LEU A 55 11.96 11.57 -4.63
CA LEU A 55 13.26 12.23 -4.76
C LEU A 55 13.13 13.69 -5.23
N ASP A 56 14.00 14.57 -4.72
CA ASP A 56 14.10 15.97 -5.10
C ASP A 56 12.73 16.69 -5.15
N TYR A 57 11.91 16.48 -4.11
CA TYR A 57 10.57 17.05 -4.04
C TYR A 57 10.64 18.51 -3.58
N ALA A 58 10.16 19.43 -4.42
CA ALA A 58 10.17 20.87 -4.15
C ALA A 58 8.86 21.39 -3.50
N GLY A 59 7.87 20.52 -3.28
CA GLY A 59 6.59 20.86 -2.66
C GLY A 59 6.61 20.67 -1.13
N GLN A 60 5.45 20.80 -0.51
CA GLN A 60 5.31 20.52 0.92
C GLN A 60 5.17 19.02 1.14
N ALA A 61 5.98 18.42 2.02
CA ALA A 61 5.88 16.99 2.33
C ALA A 61 4.47 16.59 2.82
N ASP A 62 3.74 17.54 3.42
CA ASP A 62 2.34 17.38 3.83
C ASP A 62 1.44 16.90 2.67
N ASP A 63 1.67 17.36 1.43
CA ASP A 63 0.89 16.95 0.26
C ASP A 63 1.05 15.45 -0.03
N ILE A 64 2.27 14.92 0.15
CA ILE A 64 2.57 13.48 0.03
C ILE A 64 1.86 12.71 1.14
N PHE A 65 1.97 13.17 2.38
CA PHE A 65 1.38 12.47 3.51
C PHE A 65 -0.15 12.47 3.47
N ILE A 66 -0.78 13.56 3.06
CA ILE A 66 -2.24 13.64 2.87
C ILE A 66 -2.69 12.60 1.83
N ALA A 67 -2.02 12.56 0.67
CA ALA A 67 -2.33 11.59 -0.39
C ALA A 67 -2.16 10.13 0.08
N VAL A 68 -1.09 9.84 0.85
CA VAL A 68 -0.87 8.53 1.46
C VAL A 68 -1.98 8.20 2.46
N ILE A 69 -2.35 9.11 3.35
CA ILE A 69 -3.37 8.88 4.37
C ILE A 69 -4.75 8.66 3.75
N ASP A 70 -5.12 9.43 2.73
CA ASP A 70 -6.38 9.23 2.02
C ASP A 70 -6.42 7.89 1.29
N TRP A 71 -5.32 7.48 0.68
CA TRP A 71 -5.21 6.14 0.09
C TRP A 71 -5.28 5.04 1.15
N VAL A 72 -4.57 5.18 2.28
CA VAL A 72 -4.56 4.21 3.38
C VAL A 72 -5.95 4.04 3.98
N ARG A 73 -6.71 5.13 4.19
CA ARG A 73 -8.09 5.04 4.69
C ARG A 73 -8.97 4.15 3.82
N ALA A 74 -8.75 4.18 2.51
CA ALA A 74 -9.53 3.39 1.57
C ALA A 74 -9.01 1.94 1.43
N HIS A 75 -7.70 1.69 1.54
CA HIS A 75 -7.08 0.42 1.16
C HIS A 75 -6.40 -0.37 2.30
N GLN A 76 -6.12 0.26 3.44
CA GLN A 76 -5.54 -0.38 4.63
C GLN A 76 -5.98 0.37 5.91
N PRO A 77 -7.29 0.44 6.18
CA PRO A 77 -7.85 1.33 7.22
C PRO A 77 -7.37 0.99 8.64
N ASP A 78 -6.93 -0.23 8.90
CA ASP A 78 -6.37 -0.64 10.19
C ASP A 78 -5.13 0.19 10.58
N LEU A 79 -4.33 0.68 9.62
CA LEU A 79 -3.18 1.55 9.91
C LEU A 79 -3.57 2.90 10.54
N VAL A 80 -4.83 3.33 10.41
CA VAL A 80 -5.32 4.59 10.99
C VAL A 80 -6.43 4.39 12.02
N THR A 81 -6.97 3.18 12.16
CA THR A 81 -8.08 2.88 13.09
C THR A 81 -7.68 1.96 14.25
N ASN A 82 -6.65 1.12 14.09
CA ASN A 82 -6.16 0.23 15.15
C ASN A 82 -5.04 0.92 15.95
N TRP A 83 -5.11 0.85 17.29
CA TRP A 83 -4.18 1.53 18.20
C TRP A 83 -2.74 1.03 18.12
N ASP A 84 -2.55 -0.27 17.91
CA ASP A 84 -1.23 -0.88 17.82
C ASP A 84 -0.64 -0.60 16.43
N GLN A 85 -1.45 -0.74 15.38
CA GLN A 85 -0.98 -0.52 14.01
C GLN A 85 -0.66 0.94 13.72
N ARG A 86 -1.43 1.89 14.24
CA ARG A 86 -1.16 3.32 14.01
C ARG A 86 0.14 3.81 14.65
N GLU A 87 0.69 3.10 15.63
CA GLU A 87 1.92 3.52 16.32
C GLU A 87 3.13 3.48 15.38
N SER A 88 3.19 2.51 14.47
CA SER A 88 4.36 2.28 13.60
C SER A 88 4.03 1.83 12.17
N GLY A 89 2.76 1.66 11.83
CA GLY A 89 2.29 1.17 10.55
C GLY A 89 2.55 2.11 9.38
N ILE A 90 2.72 3.39 9.67
CA ILE A 90 3.14 4.43 8.73
C ILE A 90 4.34 5.13 9.37
N ALA A 91 5.53 4.86 8.86
CA ALA A 91 6.77 5.51 9.29
C ALA A 91 7.36 6.31 8.13
N TYR A 92 8.11 7.35 8.43
CA TYR A 92 8.73 8.18 7.40
C TYR A 92 10.11 8.68 7.82
N GLU A 93 10.90 9.02 6.81
CA GLU A 93 12.20 9.68 6.93
C GLU A 93 12.22 10.80 5.88
N ILE A 94 12.70 11.99 6.27
CA ILE A 94 12.87 13.13 5.35
C ILE A 94 14.32 13.57 5.41
N ASP A 95 14.97 13.60 4.25
CA ASP A 95 16.26 14.26 4.08
C ASP A 95 16.03 15.64 3.45
N ILE A 96 16.40 16.70 4.17
CA ILE A 96 16.22 18.08 3.70
C ILE A 96 17.46 18.50 2.91
N LEU A 97 17.25 18.79 1.63
CA LEU A 97 18.31 19.12 0.69
C LEU A 97 18.54 20.64 0.62
N GLY A 98 19.79 21.05 0.37
CA GLY A 98 20.20 22.46 0.41
C GLY A 98 19.63 23.36 -0.70
N ASN A 99 18.95 22.78 -1.68
CA ASN A 99 18.31 23.42 -2.84
C ASN A 99 16.80 23.64 -2.65
N SER A 100 16.32 23.68 -1.41
CA SER A 100 14.88 23.80 -1.07
C SER A 100 14.04 22.62 -1.56
N THR A 101 14.65 21.44 -1.70
CA THR A 101 13.93 20.18 -1.95
C THR A 101 14.13 19.21 -0.79
N ALA A 102 13.37 18.13 -0.79
CA ALA A 102 13.56 17.05 0.16
C ALA A 102 13.40 15.68 -0.52
N ASP A 103 14.15 14.70 -0.03
CA ASP A 103 13.88 13.30 -0.30
C ASP A 103 12.97 12.77 0.81
N VAL A 104 11.87 12.11 0.43
CA VAL A 104 10.87 11.58 1.35
C VAL A 104 10.77 10.08 1.19
N SER A 105 11.08 9.35 2.26
CA SER A 105 10.86 7.90 2.35
C SER A 105 9.69 7.61 3.28
N ILE A 106 8.78 6.74 2.85
CA ILE A 106 7.62 6.31 3.63
C ILE A 106 7.59 4.79 3.64
N LYS A 107 7.39 4.20 4.82
CA LYS A 107 7.24 2.77 5.05
C LYS A 107 5.81 2.51 5.50
N LEU A 108 5.09 1.65 4.77
CA LEU A 108 3.72 1.25 5.05
C LEU A 108 3.66 -0.25 5.32
N GLN A 109 3.14 -0.66 6.48
CA GLN A 109 2.89 -2.06 6.79
C GLN A 109 1.57 -2.49 6.13
N LEU A 110 1.63 -3.27 5.06
CA LEU A 110 0.47 -3.62 4.24
C LEU A 110 0.18 -5.11 4.25
N THR A 111 -1.11 -5.44 4.07
CA THR A 111 -1.58 -6.80 3.81
C THR A 111 -2.32 -6.88 2.48
N GLU A 112 -2.25 -8.03 1.78
CA GLU A 112 -3.02 -8.27 0.56
C GLU A 112 -3.36 -9.75 0.39
N SER A 113 -4.64 -10.11 0.38
CA SER A 113 -5.07 -11.49 0.20
C SER A 113 -4.97 -11.98 -1.24
N VAL A 114 -4.66 -13.26 -1.35
CA VAL A 114 -4.61 -14.04 -2.57
C VAL A 114 -5.53 -15.23 -2.42
N VAL A 115 -6.57 -15.26 -3.25
CA VAL A 115 -7.49 -16.38 -3.34
C VAL A 115 -7.03 -17.32 -4.43
N VAL A 116 -6.85 -18.59 -4.08
CA VAL A 116 -6.49 -19.65 -5.03
C VAL A 116 -7.62 -20.65 -5.13
N THR A 117 -8.19 -20.79 -6.33
CA THR A 117 -9.20 -21.80 -6.65
C THR A 117 -8.63 -22.86 -7.58
N VAL A 118 -9.17 -24.07 -7.50
CA VAL A 118 -8.81 -25.19 -8.37
C VAL A 118 -10.09 -25.80 -8.95
N GLU A 119 -10.23 -25.71 -10.26
CA GLU A 119 -11.37 -26.28 -11.00
C GLU A 119 -10.85 -27.18 -12.11
N ASN A 120 -11.31 -28.44 -12.15
CA ASN A 120 -10.86 -29.45 -13.12
C ASN A 120 -9.32 -29.59 -13.23
N GLY A 121 -8.60 -29.37 -12.13
CA GLY A 121 -7.13 -29.41 -12.07
C GLY A 121 -6.44 -28.13 -12.55
N ALA A 122 -7.16 -27.13 -13.05
CA ALA A 122 -6.62 -25.81 -13.38
C ALA A 122 -6.64 -24.90 -12.15
N ARG A 123 -5.54 -24.18 -11.92
CA ARG A 123 -5.39 -23.21 -10.82
C ARG A 123 -5.68 -21.79 -11.31
N THR A 124 -6.54 -21.08 -10.59
CA THR A 124 -6.74 -19.63 -10.77
C THR A 124 -6.26 -18.90 -9.53
N VAL A 125 -5.59 -17.76 -9.72
CA VAL A 125 -5.04 -16.91 -8.67
C VAL A 125 -5.64 -15.53 -8.80
N THR A 126 -6.32 -15.07 -7.75
CA THR A 126 -6.97 -13.75 -7.71
C THR A 126 -6.40 -12.94 -6.55
N HIS A 127 -5.95 -11.73 -6.83
CA HIS A 127 -5.60 -10.75 -5.79
C HIS A 127 -6.89 -10.03 -5.36
N VAL A 128 -7.13 -9.96 -4.06
CA VAL A 128 -8.33 -9.34 -3.49
C VAL A 128 -7.92 -8.12 -2.68
N ASP A 129 -8.70 -7.05 -2.82
CA ASP A 129 -8.57 -5.87 -1.97
C ASP A 129 -9.51 -5.99 -0.77
N ASP A 130 -8.96 -6.47 0.34
CA ASP A 130 -9.72 -6.81 1.55
C ASP A 130 -10.21 -5.57 2.33
N SER A 131 -9.81 -4.36 1.89
CA SER A 131 -10.24 -3.09 2.49
C SER A 131 -11.70 -2.76 2.20
N GLN A 132 -12.21 -3.26 1.07
CA GLN A 132 -13.64 -3.29 0.80
C GLN A 132 -14.15 -4.55 1.44
N SER A 133 -14.54 -4.46 2.72
CA SER A 133 -15.34 -5.50 3.36
C SER A 133 -16.45 -5.89 2.37
N ASP A 134 -16.56 -7.18 2.05
CA ASP A 134 -17.73 -7.69 1.35
C ASP A 134 -18.96 -7.14 2.08
N GLN A 135 -19.62 -6.16 1.49
CA GLN A 135 -21.00 -5.86 1.80
C GLN A 135 -21.83 -7.03 1.27
N GLN A 136 -21.63 -8.22 1.82
CA GLN A 136 -22.58 -9.29 1.66
C GLN A 136 -23.78 -8.89 2.53
N PRO A 137 -24.97 -8.68 1.95
CA PRO A 137 -26.17 -8.52 2.76
C PRO A 137 -26.27 -9.78 3.61
N TRP A 138 -26.40 -9.60 4.92
CA TRP A 138 -26.95 -10.64 5.75
C TRP A 138 -28.32 -10.98 5.15
N GLU A 139 -28.50 -12.17 4.58
CA GLU A 139 -29.83 -12.68 4.29
C GLU A 139 -30.31 -13.34 5.58
N SER A 140 -31.35 -12.77 6.19
CA SER A 140 -32.11 -13.37 7.31
C SER A 140 -33.04 -14.46 6.82
#